data_AF-A0A166CDM9-F1
#
_entry.id   AF-A0A166CDM9-F1
#
_cell.length_a   1.000
_cell.length_b   1.000
_cell.length_c   1.000
_cell.angle_alpha   90.00
_cell.angle_beta   90.00
_cell.angle_gamma   90.00
#
_symmetry.space_group_name_H-M   'P 1'
#
loop_
_entity.id
_entity.type
_entity.pdbx_description
1 polymer ?
#
loop_
_entity_poly.entity_id
_entity_poly.type
_entity_poly.pdbx_seq_one_letter_code
_entity_poly.pdbx_strand_id
1 'polypeptide(L)'
;MVNIMPELKKLLLNPSAYNKRTMEDIKRYIYIYKDKFEINVLLNELDSEIVEKEGYNLVKNVTSYGDYLKYTSDYVIDAGSLKSYFRRSSKNTWVSIWHGIPYKKMFIDFDEKSLNDGLEYAESYDIMISMSPYYTETFLRNSMLYSGEVKEIGSAKIDKLFASEEEILLAVQ
;
A
#
# COMPACT_ATOMS: atom_id res chain seq x y z
N MET A 1 -27.37 9.02 27.56
CA MET A 1 -26.86 9.20 26.19
C MET A 1 -25.58 8.39 26.09
N VAL A 2 -25.59 7.32 25.29
CA VAL A 2 -24.36 6.59 24.97
C VAL A 2 -23.62 7.44 23.95
N ASN A 3 -22.45 7.95 24.32
CA ASN A 3 -21.58 8.65 23.39
C ASN A 3 -20.93 7.58 22.51
N ILE A 4 -21.56 7.25 21.39
CA ILE A 4 -21.00 6.33 20.40
C ILE A 4 -19.91 7.13 19.69
N MET A 5 -18.66 6.93 20.09
CA MET A 5 -17.53 7.45 19.30
C MET A 5 -17.67 6.88 17.88
N PRO A 6 -17.51 7.69 16.82
CA PRO A 6 -17.61 7.19 15.47
C PRO A 6 -16.60 6.06 15.27
N GLU A 7 -17.07 4.94 14.70
CA GLU A 7 -16.22 3.81 14.35
C GLU A 7 -15.11 4.31 13.42
N LEU A 8 -13.86 4.00 13.74
CA LEU A 8 -12.74 4.39 12.91
C LEU A 8 -12.87 3.69 11.56
N LYS A 9 -12.57 4.43 10.48
CA LYS A 9 -12.48 3.82 9.15
C LYS A 9 -11.33 2.80 9.13
N LYS A 10 -11.47 1.78 8.28
CA LYS A 10 -10.49 0.70 8.13
C LYS A 10 -9.46 1.03 7.06
N LEU A 11 -8.19 0.95 7.43
CA LEU A 11 -7.05 1.09 6.54
C LEU A 11 -6.32 -0.24 6.43
N LEU A 12 -6.30 -0.80 5.23
CA LEU A 12 -5.53 -1.99 4.90
C LEU A 12 -4.17 -1.60 4.32
N LEU A 13 -3.10 -2.10 4.92
CA LEU A 13 -1.74 -1.94 4.42
C LEU A 13 -1.25 -3.26 3.84
N ASN A 14 -0.85 -3.23 2.57
CA ASN A 14 -0.30 -4.38 1.86
C ASN A 14 1.17 -4.13 1.48
N PRO A 15 2.14 -4.72 2.21
CA PRO A 15 3.56 -4.50 1.96
C PRO A 15 4.07 -5.11 0.65
N SER A 16 5.31 -4.78 0.28
CA SER A 16 5.96 -5.34 -0.91
C SER A 16 6.52 -6.74 -0.65
N ALA A 17 7.19 -7.32 -1.65
CA ALA A 17 7.81 -8.64 -1.58
C ALA A 17 6.84 -9.79 -1.23
N TYR A 18 5.62 -9.73 -1.77
CA TYR A 18 4.56 -10.72 -1.51
C TYR A 18 4.34 -10.94 -0.01
N ASN A 19 4.31 -9.87 0.78
CA ASN A 19 3.94 -9.94 2.19
C ASN A 19 4.81 -10.88 3.04
N LYS A 20 6.04 -11.19 2.59
CA LYS A 20 6.87 -12.23 3.19
C LYS A 20 7.57 -11.84 4.50
N ARG A 21 7.77 -10.55 4.80
CA ARG A 21 8.24 -10.04 6.12
C ARG A 21 8.56 -8.54 6.17
N THR A 22 8.85 -7.90 5.04
CA THR A 22 9.28 -6.51 5.05
C THR A 22 8.09 -5.56 5.15
N MET A 23 8.05 -4.76 6.22
CA MET A 23 7.07 -3.69 6.40
C MET A 23 7.65 -2.31 6.09
N GLU A 24 8.90 -2.23 5.62
CA GLU A 24 9.62 -0.95 5.44
C GLU A 24 8.84 0.04 4.57
N ASP A 25 8.12 -0.47 3.58
CA ASP A 25 7.35 0.32 2.63
C ASP A 25 6.10 0.94 3.26
N ILE A 26 5.57 0.31 4.31
CA ILE A 26 4.29 0.66 4.91
C ILE A 26 4.37 1.16 6.36
N LYS A 27 5.48 0.88 7.08
CA LYS A 27 5.61 1.09 8.53
C LYS A 27 5.34 2.54 8.92
N ARG A 28 5.80 3.49 8.09
CA ARG A 28 5.60 4.91 8.34
C ARG A 28 4.12 5.31 8.33
N TYR A 29 3.30 4.68 7.49
CA TYR A 29 1.86 4.94 7.44
C TYR A 29 1.16 4.47 8.71
N ILE A 30 1.62 3.39 9.35
CA ILE A 30 1.11 2.95 10.66
C ILE A 30 1.28 4.09 11.67
N TYR A 31 2.50 4.63 11.79
CA TYR A 31 2.80 5.71 12.72
C TYR A 31 1.94 6.96 12.47
N ILE A 32 1.77 7.37 11.21
CA ILE A 32 1.03 8.58 10.84
C ILE A 32 -0.49 8.42 11.08
N TYR A 33 -1.01 7.21 10.95
CA TYR A 33 -2.46 6.96 10.87
C TYR A 33 -3.05 6.17 12.03
N LYS A 34 -2.24 5.67 12.99
CA LYS A 34 -2.70 4.81 14.10
C LYS A 34 -3.85 5.41 14.93
N ASP A 35 -3.91 6.73 15.04
CA ASP A 35 -4.95 7.43 15.83
C ASP A 35 -6.15 7.87 14.99
N LYS A 36 -6.14 7.59 13.68
CA LYS A 36 -7.17 8.02 12.71
C LYS A 36 -7.90 6.86 12.05
N PHE A 37 -7.34 5.66 12.08
CA PHE A 37 -7.85 4.50 11.38
C PHE A 37 -7.69 3.24 12.23
N GLU A 38 -8.59 2.28 12.00
CA GLU A 38 -8.32 0.89 12.37
C GLU A 38 -7.37 0.31 11.31
N ILE A 39 -6.11 0.09 11.69
CA ILE A 39 -5.07 -0.35 10.77
C ILE A 39 -4.91 -1.86 10.78
N ASN A 40 -5.01 -2.48 9.61
CA ASN A 40 -4.75 -3.90 9.40
C ASN A 40 -3.63 -4.08 8.37
N VAL A 41 -2.64 -4.90 8.67
CA VAL A 41 -1.47 -5.16 7.81
C VAL A 41 -1.48 -6.59 7.32
N LEU A 42 -1.48 -6.81 6.01
CA LEU A 42 -1.47 -8.15 5.44
C LEU A 42 -0.06 -8.75 5.40
N LEU A 43 0.13 -9.91 6.03
CA LEU A 43 1.38 -10.68 5.99
C LEU A 43 1.11 -12.13 5.60
N ASN A 44 2.00 -12.74 4.80
CA ASN A 44 1.88 -14.14 4.40
C ASN A 44 2.36 -15.09 5.52
N GLU A 45 3.42 -14.70 6.23
CA GLU A 45 4.04 -15.49 7.28
C GLU A 45 3.64 -14.94 8.65
N LEU A 46 2.60 -15.55 9.24
CA LEU A 46 2.18 -15.31 10.61
C LEU A 46 1.81 -16.64 11.29
N ASP A 47 2.16 -16.73 12.58
CA ASP A 47 1.88 -17.88 13.44
C ASP A 47 0.39 -17.98 13.82
N SER A 48 -0.35 -16.90 13.68
CA SER A 48 -1.79 -16.81 13.95
C SER A 48 -2.50 -16.03 12.86
N GLU A 49 -3.81 -16.18 12.75
CA GLU A 49 -4.61 -15.45 11.76
C GLU A 49 -4.58 -13.93 12.00
N ILE A 50 -4.59 -13.53 13.26
CA ILE A 50 -4.47 -12.13 13.70
C ILE A 50 -3.44 -12.07 14.84
N VAL A 51 -2.57 -11.07 14.80
CA VAL A 51 -1.68 -10.69 15.89
C VAL A 51 -1.86 -9.21 16.17
N GLU A 52 -2.45 -8.90 17.31
CA GLU A 52 -2.68 -7.51 17.74
C GLU A 52 -1.38 -6.85 18.17
N LYS A 53 -1.23 -5.57 17.81
CA LYS A 53 -0.13 -4.68 18.19
C LYS A 53 -0.71 -3.36 18.69
N GLU A 54 0.11 -2.57 19.35
CA GLU A 54 -0.29 -1.23 19.76
C GLU A 54 -0.56 -0.36 18.52
N GLY A 55 -1.82 -0.01 18.29
CA GLY A 55 -2.26 0.86 17.19
C GLY A 55 -2.47 0.20 15.82
N TYR A 56 -2.30 -1.13 15.68
CA TYR A 56 -2.57 -1.85 14.44
C TYR A 56 -2.65 -3.37 14.64
N ASN A 57 -3.18 -4.08 13.64
CA ASN A 57 -3.25 -5.54 13.60
C ASN A 57 -2.38 -6.09 12.48
N LEU A 58 -1.67 -7.18 12.74
CA LEU A 58 -1.10 -8.03 11.70
C LEU A 58 -2.12 -9.12 11.35
N VAL A 59 -2.41 -9.28 10.07
CA VAL A 59 -3.43 -10.21 9.57
C VAL A 59 -2.84 -11.13 8.53
N LYS A 60 -3.12 -12.43 8.65
CA LYS A 60 -2.62 -13.43 7.71
C LYS A 60 -3.36 -13.31 6.38
N ASN A 61 -2.61 -13.08 5.30
CA ASN A 61 -3.16 -12.72 3.99
C ASN A 61 -3.95 -13.84 3.31
N VAL A 62 -3.57 -15.10 3.52
CA VAL A 62 -4.17 -16.28 2.86
C VAL A 62 -5.20 -16.94 3.79
N THR A 63 -6.08 -16.11 4.38
CA THR A 63 -7.19 -16.56 5.20
C THR A 63 -8.47 -15.83 4.80
N SER A 64 -9.62 -16.38 5.19
CA SER A 64 -10.93 -15.77 4.92
C SER A 64 -11.03 -14.36 5.52
N TYR A 65 -10.42 -14.11 6.69
CA TYR A 65 -10.40 -12.77 7.28
C TYR A 65 -9.51 -11.80 6.49
N GLY A 66 -8.33 -12.24 6.06
CA GLY A 66 -7.46 -11.45 5.18
C GLY A 66 -8.16 -11.07 3.87
N ASP A 67 -8.91 -12.00 3.26
CA ASP A 67 -9.71 -11.72 2.07
C ASP A 67 -10.88 -10.78 2.36
N TYR A 68 -11.60 -11.00 3.47
CA TYR A 68 -12.67 -10.10 3.92
C TYR A 68 -12.20 -8.64 4.00
N LEU A 69 -11.02 -8.40 4.58
CA LEU A 69 -10.47 -7.04 4.70
C LEU A 69 -10.16 -6.40 3.34
N LYS A 70 -9.69 -7.16 2.34
CA LYS A 70 -9.42 -6.65 0.99
C LYS A 70 -10.67 -6.08 0.32
N TYR A 71 -11.85 -6.61 0.65
CA TYR A 71 -13.13 -6.16 0.09
C TYR A 71 -13.85 -5.11 0.96
N THR A 72 -13.60 -5.10 2.27
CA THR A 72 -14.40 -4.32 3.23
C THR A 72 -13.69 -3.15 3.89
N SER A 73 -12.36 -3.07 3.78
CA SER A 73 -11.62 -1.89 4.29
C SER A 73 -12.00 -0.65 3.49
N ASP A 74 -12.07 0.52 4.12
CA ASP A 74 -12.39 1.77 3.42
C ASP A 74 -11.26 2.21 2.47
N TYR A 75 -10.02 2.02 2.90
CA TYR A 75 -8.82 2.39 2.17
C TYR A 75 -7.83 1.23 2.11
N VAL A 76 -7.09 1.15 1.00
CA VAL A 76 -5.98 0.22 0.82
C VAL A 76 -4.74 0.98 0.36
N ILE A 77 -3.63 0.82 1.07
CA ILE A 77 -2.31 1.26 0.63
C ILE A 77 -1.51 0.02 0.26
N ASP A 78 -1.13 -0.08 -1.01
CA ASP A 78 -0.45 -1.25 -1.56
C ASP A 78 0.91 -0.87 -2.16
N ALA A 79 1.95 -1.63 -1.79
CA ALA A 79 3.29 -1.49 -2.33
C ALA A 79 3.53 -2.34 -3.60
N GLY A 80 2.46 -2.74 -4.28
CA GLY A 80 2.48 -3.41 -5.59
C GLY A 80 2.46 -4.93 -5.51
N SER A 81 1.91 -5.51 -4.44
CA SER A 81 1.85 -6.98 -4.30
C SER A 81 0.43 -7.54 -4.24
N LEU A 82 -0.58 -6.67 -4.08
CA LEU A 82 -1.97 -7.09 -4.08
C LEU A 82 -2.44 -7.37 -5.52
N LYS A 83 -3.23 -8.43 -5.70
CA LYS A 83 -3.68 -8.84 -7.03
C LYS A 83 -4.87 -8.01 -7.51
N SER A 84 -4.83 -7.65 -8.79
CA SER A 84 -5.82 -6.81 -9.48
C SER A 84 -7.26 -7.31 -9.38
N TYR A 85 -7.47 -8.64 -9.31
CA TYR A 85 -8.83 -9.20 -9.21
C TYR A 85 -9.58 -8.78 -7.93
N PHE A 86 -8.88 -8.45 -6.83
CA PHE A 86 -9.52 -7.98 -5.60
C PHE A 86 -10.20 -6.61 -5.80
N ARG A 87 -9.71 -5.81 -6.75
CA ARG A 87 -10.27 -4.50 -7.07
C ARG A 87 -11.66 -4.59 -7.69
N ARG A 88 -11.92 -5.62 -8.50
CA ARG A 88 -13.10 -5.68 -9.39
C ARG A 88 -14.45 -5.61 -8.65
N SER A 89 -14.47 -5.92 -7.35
CA SER A 89 -15.69 -5.95 -6.53
C SER A 89 -15.62 -5.07 -5.28
N SER A 90 -14.53 -4.32 -5.10
CA SER A 90 -14.33 -3.50 -3.91
C SER A 90 -14.74 -2.04 -4.15
N LYS A 91 -15.34 -1.41 -3.13
CA LYS A 91 -15.70 0.03 -3.14
C LYS A 91 -14.68 0.92 -2.46
N ASN A 92 -13.56 0.32 -2.05
CA ASN A 92 -12.51 0.97 -1.30
C ASN A 92 -11.69 1.92 -2.17
N THR A 93 -10.97 2.84 -1.56
CA THR A 93 -10.00 3.66 -2.31
C THR A 93 -8.64 2.99 -2.25
N TRP A 94 -8.10 2.62 -3.41
CA TRP A 94 -6.81 1.97 -3.57
C TRP A 94 -5.72 2.96 -3.95
N VAL A 95 -4.70 3.06 -3.10
CA VAL A 95 -3.52 3.89 -3.31
C VAL A 95 -2.30 3.00 -3.50
N SER A 96 -1.67 3.09 -4.66
CA SER A 96 -0.36 2.45 -4.88
C SER A 96 0.75 3.35 -4.39
N ILE A 97 1.65 2.80 -3.58
CA ILE A 97 2.91 3.46 -3.20
C ILE A 97 4.12 2.86 -3.91
N TRP A 98 3.91 1.74 -4.61
CA TRP A 98 4.93 0.90 -5.23
C TRP A 98 6.13 0.65 -4.28
N HIS A 99 7.26 0.18 -4.81
CA HIS A 99 8.44 -0.15 -3.99
C HIS A 99 9.73 0.56 -4.41
N GLY A 100 9.67 1.46 -5.39
CA GLY A 100 10.80 2.31 -5.78
C GLY A 100 10.77 2.74 -7.25
N ILE A 101 11.64 3.68 -7.61
CA ILE A 101 11.85 4.08 -9.01
C ILE A 101 12.58 2.93 -9.72
N PRO A 102 12.00 2.33 -10.78
CA PRO A 102 12.63 1.22 -11.47
C PRO A 102 13.82 1.71 -12.28
N TYR A 103 14.93 0.99 -12.14
CA TYR A 103 16.12 1.14 -12.99
C TYR A 103 16.08 0.22 -14.22
N LYS A 104 15.46 -0.96 -14.08
CA LYS A 104 15.28 -1.93 -15.17
C LYS A 104 14.02 -1.60 -15.96
N LYS A 105 14.01 -1.92 -17.25
CA LYS A 105 12.79 -1.87 -18.07
C LYS A 105 11.73 -2.80 -17.48
N MET A 106 10.47 -2.33 -17.46
CA MET A 106 9.32 -3.05 -16.92
C MET A 106 8.13 -2.93 -17.88
N PHE A 107 7.18 -3.87 -17.77
CA PHE A 107 5.92 -3.86 -18.52
C PHE A 107 6.15 -3.66 -20.03
N ILE A 108 5.50 -2.67 -20.66
CA ILE A 108 5.62 -2.46 -22.10
C ILE A 108 7.05 -2.10 -22.56
N ASP A 109 7.87 -1.53 -21.66
CA ASP A 109 9.28 -1.27 -21.97
C ASP A 109 10.12 -2.56 -21.98
N PHE A 110 9.67 -3.60 -21.25
CA PHE A 110 10.35 -4.89 -21.21
C PHE A 110 10.03 -5.72 -22.45
N ASP A 111 8.74 -6.04 -22.66
CA ASP A 111 8.23 -6.69 -23.87
C ASP A 111 6.70 -6.52 -24.02
N GLU A 112 6.18 -6.79 -25.23
CA GLU A 112 4.74 -6.76 -25.53
C GLU A 112 3.92 -7.76 -24.70
N LYS A 113 4.55 -8.87 -24.27
CA LYS A 113 3.86 -9.92 -23.48
C LYS A 113 3.52 -9.44 -22.08
N SER A 114 4.28 -8.47 -21.57
CA SER A 114 4.12 -7.86 -20.25
C SER A 114 3.08 -6.72 -20.24
N LEU A 115 2.43 -6.43 -21.38
CA LEU A 115 1.40 -5.40 -21.48
C LEU A 115 0.22 -5.67 -20.55
N ASN A 116 -0.29 -6.90 -20.54
CA ASN A 116 -1.45 -7.25 -19.71
C ASN A 116 -1.16 -7.06 -18.22
N ASP A 117 0.04 -7.43 -17.75
CA ASP A 117 0.44 -7.23 -16.36
C ASP A 117 0.46 -5.73 -16.00
N GLY A 118 0.98 -4.89 -16.90
CA GLY A 118 1.00 -3.43 -16.72
C GLY A 118 -0.42 -2.86 -16.62
N LEU A 119 -1.31 -3.26 -17.54
CA LEU A 119 -2.70 -2.82 -17.56
C LEU A 119 -3.47 -3.28 -16.32
N GLU A 120 -3.23 -4.52 -15.84
CA GLU A 120 -3.86 -4.99 -14.61
C GLU A 120 -3.50 -4.12 -13.40
N TYR A 121 -2.24 -3.72 -13.26
CA TYR A 121 -1.86 -2.76 -12.22
C TYR A 121 -2.46 -1.37 -12.47
N ALA A 122 -2.40 -0.87 -13.71
CA ALA A 122 -2.93 0.45 -14.06
C ALA A 122 -4.42 0.60 -13.73
N GLU A 123 -5.22 -0.44 -13.94
CA GLU A 123 -6.66 -0.45 -13.64
C GLU A 123 -6.97 -0.71 -12.16
N SER A 124 -5.99 -1.15 -11.36
CA SER A 124 -6.22 -1.53 -9.98
C SER A 124 -6.32 -0.36 -9.00
N TYR A 125 -5.69 0.77 -9.30
CA TYR A 125 -5.48 1.85 -8.33
C TYR A 125 -6.22 3.12 -8.68
N ASP A 126 -6.88 3.71 -7.69
CA ASP A 126 -7.49 5.03 -7.80
C ASP A 126 -6.43 6.12 -7.88
N ILE A 127 -5.35 5.96 -7.09
CA ILE A 127 -4.25 6.91 -6.98
C ILE A 127 -2.91 6.16 -6.99
N MET A 128 -1.92 6.68 -7.70
CA MET A 128 -0.53 6.25 -7.57
C MET A 128 0.35 7.37 -6.99
N ILE A 129 1.11 7.06 -5.96
CA ILE A 129 2.11 7.95 -5.40
C ILE A 129 3.37 7.89 -6.27
N SER A 130 3.85 9.06 -6.65
CA SER A 130 5.05 9.23 -7.45
C SER A 130 6.18 9.84 -6.64
N MET A 131 7.38 9.27 -6.79
CA MET A 131 8.58 9.75 -6.12
C MET A 131 9.21 10.96 -6.82
N SER A 132 8.89 11.22 -8.09
CA SER A 132 9.45 12.33 -8.87
C SER A 132 8.71 12.52 -10.21
N PRO A 133 8.82 13.69 -10.87
CA PRO A 133 8.29 13.89 -12.22
C PRO A 133 8.84 12.87 -13.23
N TYR A 134 10.11 12.49 -13.08
CA TYR A 134 10.73 11.46 -13.92
C TYR A 134 10.01 10.11 -13.76
N TYR A 135 9.70 9.71 -12.53
CA TYR A 135 8.99 8.45 -12.26
C TYR A 135 7.56 8.47 -12.81
N THR A 136 6.87 9.60 -12.69
CA THR A 136 5.55 9.80 -13.30
C THR A 136 5.59 9.54 -14.80
N GLU A 137 6.45 10.26 -15.51
CA GLU A 137 6.46 10.21 -16.97
C GLU A 137 7.01 8.89 -17.51
N THR A 138 8.14 8.43 -16.97
CA THR A 138 8.80 7.23 -17.54
C THR A 138 8.12 5.94 -17.13
N PHE A 139 7.77 5.80 -15.86
CA PHE A 139 7.23 4.54 -15.36
C PHE A 139 5.70 4.52 -15.33
N LEU A 140 5.08 5.46 -14.63
CA LEU A 140 3.63 5.41 -14.44
C LEU A 140 2.87 5.63 -15.75
N ARG A 141 3.20 6.68 -16.51
CA ARG A 141 2.51 7.03 -17.75
C ARG A 141 2.94 6.17 -18.94
N ASN A 142 4.23 5.92 -19.13
CA ASN A 142 4.73 5.21 -20.32
C ASN A 142 4.86 3.70 -20.13
N SER A 143 5.57 3.23 -19.09
CA SER A 143 5.80 1.81 -18.90
C SER A 143 4.54 1.05 -18.42
N MET A 144 3.89 1.55 -17.38
CA MET A 144 2.70 0.93 -16.76
C MET A 144 1.39 1.32 -17.45
N LEU A 145 1.39 2.42 -18.23
CA LEU A 145 0.19 2.96 -18.89
C LEU A 145 -0.92 3.39 -17.91
N TYR A 146 -0.53 3.83 -16.72
CA TYR A 146 -1.45 4.35 -15.73
C TYR A 146 -2.05 5.69 -16.17
N SER A 147 -3.37 5.74 -16.30
CA SER A 147 -4.13 6.93 -16.72
C SER A 147 -4.82 7.65 -15.55
N GLY A 148 -4.81 7.07 -14.35
CA GLY A 148 -5.47 7.64 -13.17
C GLY A 148 -4.71 8.79 -12.52
N GLU A 149 -5.10 9.08 -11.27
CA GLU A 149 -4.57 10.19 -10.49
C GLU A 149 -3.16 9.90 -9.96
N VAL A 150 -2.21 10.78 -10.24
CA VAL A 150 -0.84 10.68 -9.72
C VAL A 150 -0.60 11.78 -8.69
N LYS A 151 -0.02 11.41 -7.55
CA LYS A 151 0.42 12.35 -6.50
C LYS A 151 1.93 12.33 -6.37
N GLU A 152 2.60 13.36 -6.86
CA GLU A 152 4.05 13.54 -6.74
C GLU A 152 4.43 14.08 -5.36
N ILE A 153 4.49 13.19 -4.38
CA ILE A 153 4.74 13.55 -2.98
C ILE A 153 5.96 12.81 -2.38
N GLY A 154 6.73 12.09 -3.18
CA GLY A 154 7.92 11.38 -2.73
C GLY A 154 7.62 9.95 -2.27
N SER A 155 8.34 9.48 -1.25
CA SER A 155 8.15 8.14 -0.70
C SER A 155 8.27 8.16 0.83
N ALA A 156 7.31 7.56 1.51
CA ALA A 156 7.32 7.46 2.97
C ALA A 156 8.58 6.74 3.52
N LYS A 157 9.28 5.94 2.69
CA LYS A 157 10.55 5.28 3.06
C LYS A 157 11.69 6.28 3.28
N ILE A 158 11.66 7.40 2.56
CA ILE A 158 12.72 8.42 2.60
C ILE A 158 12.39 9.57 3.55
N ASP A 159 11.15 9.67 4.06
CA ASP A 159 10.77 10.68 5.05
C ASP A 159 11.72 10.72 6.25
N LYS A 160 12.22 9.55 6.68
CA LYS A 160 13.21 9.44 7.77
C LYS A 160 14.53 10.17 7.50
N LEU A 161 14.87 10.44 6.24
CA LEU A 161 16.07 11.22 5.87
C LEU A 161 15.87 12.72 6.13
N PHE A 162 14.62 13.16 6.24
CA PHE A 162 14.23 14.55 6.46
C PHE A 162 13.65 14.78 7.86
N ALA A 163 13.43 13.70 8.61
CA ALA A 163 12.93 13.74 9.98
C ALA A 163 14.04 14.19 10.95
N SER A 164 13.66 14.94 11.98
CA SER A 164 14.56 15.25 13.10
C SER A 164 14.92 13.99 13.89
N GLU A 165 15.99 14.01 14.69
CA GLU A 165 16.35 12.90 15.58
C GLU A 165 15.20 12.47 16.50
N GLU A 166 14.39 13.42 17.00
CA GLU A 166 13.21 13.15 17.82
C GLU A 166 12.11 12.42 17.03
N GLU A 167 11.84 12.84 15.79
CA GLU A 167 10.83 12.21 14.93
C GLU A 167 11.24 10.80 14.48
N ILE A 168 12.54 10.56 14.32
CA ILE A 168 13.10 9.23 14.05
C ILE A 168 12.92 8.33 15.27
N LEU A 169 13.24 8.81 16.48
CA LEU A 169 13.12 8.00 17.71
C LEU A 169 11.68 7.53 17.95
N LEU A 170 10.70 8.41 17.71
CA LEU A 170 9.27 8.11 17.87
C LEU A 170 8.73 7.09 16.85
N ALA A 171 9.37 6.94 15.69
CA ALA A 171 8.95 6.01 14.63
C ALA A 171 9.52 4.58 14.77
N VAL A 172 10.45 4.39 15.70
CA VAL A 172 11.17 3.11 15.91
C VAL A 172 10.64 2.34 17.13
N GLN A 173 9.98 3.03 18.07
CA GLN A 173 9.23 2.43 19.19
C GLN A 173 7.95 1.75 18.68
#